data_AF-A0A0K0DPL1-F1
#
_entry.id   AF-A0A0K0DPL1-F1
#
_cell.length_a   1.000
_cell.length_b   1.000
_cell.length_c   1.000
_cell.angle_alpha   90.00
_cell.angle_beta   90.00
_cell.angle_gamma   90.00
#
_symmetry.space_group_name_H-M   'P 1'
#
loop_
_entity.id
_entity.type
_entity.pdbx_description
1 polymer ?
#
loop_
_entity_poly.entity_id
_entity_poly.type
_entity_poly.pdbx_seq_one_letter_code
_entity_poly.pdbx_strand_id
1 'polypeptide(L)'
;MSMQKECLYWSHLTLCNLKYAKFEHEQLKLDLLKKVFLEVDGSFPSCRRRLRVLSANSSLFSPLEFACQKLELKANQINAVLNDSNEIRPLDVKGLQLLLQGAVMPTVNAGPLSYAEAFTQPEQKKRYGDDGMHVLELSFRKLMSACDKALQVNETVIAADQQTYHEVLLASFEAMHERLSGFFGNSCLRIHEFQFRDVQPQEGIADGQKSAMRVLHTISGVTPTS
;
A
#
# COMPACT_ATOMS: atom_id res chain seq x y z
N MET A 1 31.16 -9.67 -10.49
CA MET A 1 29.99 -9.84 -9.62
C MET A 1 28.76 -9.65 -10.47
N SER A 2 27.93 -10.69 -10.59
CA SER A 2 26.66 -10.67 -11.31
C SER A 2 25.58 -10.04 -10.43
N MET A 3 24.73 -9.16 -10.98
CA MET A 3 23.56 -8.60 -10.28
C MET A 3 22.27 -9.07 -10.93
N GLN A 4 21.27 -9.40 -10.11
CA GLN A 4 19.91 -9.68 -10.55
C GLN A 4 19.11 -8.37 -10.63
N LYS A 5 18.42 -8.15 -11.75
CA LYS A 5 17.42 -7.08 -11.90
C LYS A 5 16.04 -7.69 -12.10
N GLU A 6 15.10 -7.22 -11.29
CA GLU A 6 13.69 -7.54 -11.43
C GLU A 6 13.07 -6.68 -12.54
N CYS A 7 12.43 -7.32 -13.52
CA CYS A 7 11.62 -6.65 -14.52
C CYS A 7 10.25 -7.33 -14.56
N LEU A 8 9.21 -6.60 -14.19
CA LEU A 8 7.83 -7.07 -14.30
C LEU A 8 7.33 -6.76 -15.71
N TYR A 9 6.99 -7.80 -16.47
CA TYR A 9 6.34 -7.66 -17.77
C TYR A 9 4.91 -8.17 -17.64
N TRP A 10 3.95 -7.31 -17.96
CA TRP A 10 2.58 -7.76 -18.19
C TRP A 10 2.57 -8.53 -19.52
N SER A 11 2.41 -9.84 -19.48
CA SER A 11 1.87 -10.53 -20.65
C SER A 11 0.44 -10.05 -20.81
N HIS A 12 0.23 -9.09 -21.72
CA HIS A 12 -1.05 -8.43 -21.99
C HIS A 12 -2.23 -9.39 -21.90
N LEU A 13 -3.03 -9.29 -20.84
CA LEU A 13 -4.48 -9.49 -20.84
C LEU A 13 -5.05 -8.78 -19.58
N THR A 14 -5.43 -7.53 -19.82
CA THR A 14 -6.50 -6.71 -19.22
C THR A 14 -6.63 -6.61 -17.69
N LEU A 15 -6.41 -5.39 -17.18
CA LEU A 15 -7.13 -4.65 -16.10
C LEU A 15 -6.23 -3.42 -15.81
N CYS A 16 -6.44 -2.21 -16.34
CA CYS A 16 -7.61 -1.35 -16.20
C CYS A 16 -7.79 -0.45 -17.44
N ASN A 17 -8.93 -0.55 -18.10
CA ASN A 17 -9.86 0.56 -18.33
C ASN A 17 -11.08 0.03 -19.07
N LEU A 18 -12.24 0.59 -18.78
CA LEU A 18 -13.50 0.32 -19.47
C LEU A 18 -13.30 0.21 -20.99
N LYS A 19 -13.60 -0.96 -21.56
CA LYS A 19 -14.50 -1.20 -22.70
C LYS A 19 -14.31 -2.61 -23.24
N TYR A 20 -15.42 -3.35 -23.29
CA TYR A 20 -15.56 -4.61 -23.99
C TYR A 20 -15.03 -4.50 -25.43
N ALA A 21 -14.13 -5.40 -25.81
CA ALA A 21 -13.87 -5.74 -27.20
C ALA A 21 -13.58 -7.25 -27.28
N LYS A 22 -14.53 -7.96 -27.90
CA LYS A 22 -14.43 -9.35 -28.33
C LYS A 22 -13.18 -9.53 -29.19
N PHE A 23 -12.30 -10.46 -28.82
CA PHE A 23 -11.46 -11.17 -29.78
C PHE A 23 -11.43 -12.65 -29.39
N GLU A 24 -12.05 -13.45 -30.25
CA GLU A 24 -11.97 -14.89 -30.25
C GLU A 24 -10.55 -15.31 -30.64
N HIS A 25 -9.81 -15.88 -29.71
CA HIS A 25 -9.01 -17.06 -30.04
C HIS A 25 -8.80 -17.91 -28.79
N GLU A 26 -9.10 -19.17 -29.01
CA GLU A 26 -9.36 -20.24 -28.05
C GLU A 26 -8.05 -20.79 -27.45
N GLN A 27 -7.42 -20.05 -26.54
CA GLN A 27 -6.54 -20.63 -25.53
C GLN A 27 -6.75 -19.91 -24.21
N LEU A 28 -7.36 -20.61 -23.25
CA LEU A 28 -7.63 -20.25 -21.87
C LEU A 28 -6.34 -19.86 -21.13
N LYS A 29 -5.81 -18.67 -21.42
CA LYS A 29 -4.70 -18.06 -20.69
C LYS A 29 -5.26 -17.48 -19.40
N LEU A 30 -5.07 -18.24 -18.32
CA LEU A 30 -5.27 -17.81 -16.95
C LEU A 30 -4.72 -16.38 -16.76
N ASP A 31 -5.43 -15.52 -16.02
CA ASP A 31 -5.04 -14.14 -15.67
C ASP A 31 -3.76 -14.11 -14.79
N LEU A 32 -2.64 -14.67 -15.24
CA LEU A 32 -1.39 -14.78 -14.47
C LEU A 32 -0.41 -13.68 -14.89
N LEU A 33 0.26 -13.09 -13.91
CA LEU A 33 1.38 -12.18 -14.10
C LEU A 33 2.67 -12.97 -14.27
N LYS A 34 3.50 -12.58 -15.24
CA LYS A 34 4.84 -13.16 -15.46
C LYS A 34 5.92 -12.23 -14.92
N LYS A 35 6.58 -12.63 -13.84
CA LYS A 35 7.78 -11.97 -13.32
C LYS A 35 9.01 -12.51 -14.03
N VAL A 36 9.89 -11.65 -14.52
CA VAL A 36 11.14 -12.05 -15.17
C VAL A 36 12.34 -11.49 -14.42
N PHE A 37 13.24 -12.36 -14.00
CA PHE A 37 14.52 -12.02 -13.39
C PHE A 37 15.60 -12.08 -14.46
N LEU A 38 16.27 -10.95 -14.67
CA LEU A 38 17.37 -10.83 -15.61
C LEU A 38 18.69 -10.81 -14.85
N GLU A 39 19.59 -11.71 -15.21
CA GLU A 39 20.98 -11.67 -14.78
C GLU A 39 21.80 -10.90 -15.80
N VAL A 40 22.60 -9.94 -15.35
CA VAL A 40 23.40 -9.09 -16.25
C VAL A 40 24.89 -9.23 -16.00
N ASP A 41 25.68 -9.04 -17.07
CA ASP A 41 27.13 -9.04 -17.04
C ASP A 41 27.65 -7.73 -16.43
N GLY A 42 27.75 -7.73 -15.09
CA GLY A 42 28.19 -6.61 -14.27
C GLY A 42 27.14 -6.14 -13.26
N SER A 43 27.31 -4.92 -12.75
CA SER A 43 26.47 -4.31 -11.72
C SER A 43 26.05 -2.89 -12.09
N PHE A 44 24.96 -2.41 -11.51
CA PHE A 44 24.61 -0.99 -11.53
C PHE A 44 24.92 -0.38 -10.16
N PRO A 45 25.44 0.85 -10.08
CA PRO A 45 25.79 1.75 -11.19
C PRO A 45 27.02 1.27 -12.00
N SER A 46 27.10 1.63 -13.29
CA SER A 46 28.19 1.25 -14.21
C SER A 46 28.59 2.43 -15.09
N CYS A 47 29.85 2.48 -15.54
CA CYS A 47 30.31 3.41 -16.57
C CYS A 47 29.60 3.17 -17.93
N ARG A 48 29.02 1.98 -18.14
CA ARG A 48 28.21 1.66 -19.33
C ARG A 48 26.73 1.85 -19.04
N ARG A 49 26.01 2.50 -19.97
CA ARG A 49 24.55 2.71 -19.86
C ARG A 49 23.73 1.45 -20.15
N ARG A 50 24.34 0.41 -20.74
CA ARG A 50 23.71 -0.88 -21.06
C ARG A 50 24.65 -2.01 -20.64
N LEU A 51 24.10 -3.03 -19.99
CA LEU A 51 24.80 -4.27 -19.67
C LEU A 51 24.16 -5.43 -20.45
N ARG A 52 24.97 -6.42 -20.82
CA ARG A 52 24.50 -7.62 -21.52
C ARG A 52 23.69 -8.49 -20.55
N VAL A 53 22.55 -9.01 -20.98
CA VAL A 53 21.81 -10.04 -20.24
C VAL A 53 22.50 -11.38 -20.44
N LEU A 54 22.85 -12.05 -19.34
CA LEU A 54 23.47 -13.37 -19.30
C LEU A 54 22.42 -14.48 -19.26
N SER A 55 21.40 -14.31 -18.42
CA SER A 55 20.32 -15.28 -18.24
C SER A 55 19.00 -14.59 -17.92
N ALA A 56 17.89 -15.27 -18.20
CA ALA A 56 16.54 -14.79 -17.90
C ALA A 56 15.71 -15.95 -17.34
N ASN A 57 15.24 -15.78 -16.10
CA ASN A 57 14.36 -16.74 -15.43
C ASN A 57 12.98 -16.12 -15.23
N SER A 58 11.91 -16.90 -15.29
CA SER A 58 10.56 -16.36 -15.10
C SER A 58 9.68 -17.20 -14.21
N SER A 59 8.82 -16.53 -13.46
CA SER A 59 7.82 -17.13 -12.57
C SER A 59 6.45 -16.56 -12.89
N LEU A 60 5.42 -17.40 -12.80
CA LEU A 60 4.03 -17.00 -12.95
C LEU A 60 3.40 -16.78 -11.58
N PHE A 61 2.57 -15.76 -11.45
CA PHE A 61 1.85 -15.41 -10.23
C PHE A 61 0.40 -15.12 -10.56
N SER A 62 -0.51 -15.55 -9.71
CA SER A 62 -1.88 -15.08 -9.75
C SER A 62 -1.97 -13.60 -9.35
N PRO A 63 -3.05 -12.89 -9.74
CA PRO A 63 -3.27 -11.51 -9.33
C PRO A 63 -3.35 -11.35 -7.82
N LEU A 64 -3.91 -12.36 -7.13
CA LEU A 64 -3.97 -12.39 -5.67
C LEU A 64 -2.59 -12.52 -5.05
N GLU A 65 -1.77 -13.48 -5.50
CA GLU A 65 -0.38 -13.64 -5.00
C GLU A 65 0.45 -12.38 -5.22
N PHE A 66 0.27 -11.74 -6.37
CA PHE A 66 0.94 -10.46 -6.65
C PHE A 66 0.51 -9.37 -5.68
N ALA A 67 -0.78 -9.24 -5.39
CA ALA A 67 -1.29 -8.27 -4.41
C ALA A 67 -0.73 -8.54 -3.01
N CYS A 68 -0.72 -9.80 -2.56
CA CYS A 68 -0.12 -10.20 -1.29
C CYS A 68 1.36 -9.83 -1.21
N GLN A 69 2.16 -10.13 -2.25
CA GLN A 69 3.57 -9.74 -2.30
C GLN A 69 3.76 -8.22 -2.25
N LYS A 70 2.87 -7.44 -2.87
CA LYS A 70 2.95 -5.96 -2.81
C LYS A 70 2.66 -5.41 -1.42
N LEU A 71 1.68 -5.98 -0.72
CA LEU A 71 1.38 -5.63 0.67
C LEU A 71 2.55 -5.96 1.60
N GLU A 72 3.09 -7.17 1.49
CA GLU A 72 4.24 -7.62 2.29
C GLU A 72 5.51 -6.84 1.99
N LEU A 73 5.78 -6.55 0.71
CA LEU A 73 6.92 -5.71 0.32
C LEU A 73 6.86 -4.34 1.00
N LYS A 74 5.68 -3.70 1.00
CA LYS A 74 5.49 -2.40 1.63
C LYS A 74 5.66 -2.48 3.15
N ALA A 75 5.13 -3.51 3.79
CA ALA A 75 5.33 -3.77 5.22
C ALA A 75 6.82 -3.94 5.55
N ASN A 76 7.54 -4.71 4.75
CA ASN A 76 8.98 -4.96 4.91
C ASN A 76 9.82 -3.70 4.70
N GLN A 77 9.45 -2.84 3.76
CA GLN A 77 10.12 -1.55 3.54
C GLN A 77 9.99 -0.65 4.77
N ILE A 78 8.79 -0.56 5.36
CA ILE A 78 8.56 0.22 6.59
C ILE A 78 9.39 -0.36 7.75
N ASN A 79 9.30 -1.67 7.98
CA ASN A 79 10.07 -2.33 9.04
C ASN A 79 11.59 -2.19 8.85
N ALA A 80 12.08 -2.22 7.61
CA ALA A 80 13.50 -2.02 7.33
C ALA A 80 13.97 -0.64 7.79
N VAL A 81 13.19 0.43 7.52
CA VAL A 81 13.53 1.78 7.99
C VAL A 81 13.49 1.86 9.52
N LEU A 82 12.49 1.26 10.16
CA LEU A 82 12.40 1.22 11.63
C LEU A 82 13.61 0.53 12.27
N ASN A 83 14.04 -0.59 11.68
CA ASN A 83 15.12 -1.42 12.18
C ASN A 83 16.54 -0.93 11.80
N ASP A 84 16.68 0.00 10.85
CA ASP A 84 17.99 0.52 10.41
C ASP A 84 18.59 1.53 11.40
N SER A 85 17.80 2.01 12.36
CA SER A 85 18.23 2.99 13.36
C SER A 85 19.15 2.38 14.42
N ASN A 86 20.28 3.04 14.71
CA ASN A 86 21.22 2.67 15.77
C ASN A 86 21.99 3.91 16.26
N GLU A 87 22.91 3.75 17.22
CA GLU A 87 23.67 4.87 17.81
C GLU A 87 24.44 5.71 16.77
N ILE A 88 24.86 5.11 15.65
CA ILE A 88 25.68 5.75 14.62
C ILE A 88 24.80 6.33 13.50
N ARG A 89 23.63 5.72 13.26
CA ARG A 89 22.70 6.12 12.21
C ARG A 89 21.33 6.43 12.82
N PRO A 90 20.96 7.73 12.95
CA PRO A 90 19.63 8.09 13.41
C PRO A 90 18.57 7.61 12.41
N LEU A 91 17.35 7.42 12.91
CA LEU A 91 16.20 7.02 12.11
C LEU A 91 15.96 8.01 10.96
N ASP A 92 15.78 7.51 9.74
CA ASP A 92 15.33 8.31 8.60
C ASP A 92 13.83 8.63 8.72
N VAL A 93 13.50 9.66 9.50
CA VAL A 93 12.13 10.09 9.75
C VAL A 93 11.39 10.44 8.46
N LYS A 94 12.07 11.09 7.51
CA LYS A 94 11.45 11.50 6.23
C LYS A 94 11.18 10.28 5.34
N GLY A 95 12.12 9.34 5.29
CA GLY A 95 11.93 8.06 4.61
C GLY A 95 10.78 7.25 5.21
N LEU A 96 10.69 7.21 6.55
CA LEU A 96 9.60 6.57 7.26
C LEU A 96 8.24 7.20 6.92
N GLN A 97 8.13 8.53 7.01
CA GLN A 97 6.91 9.28 6.69
C GLN A 97 6.49 9.10 5.24
N LEU A 98 7.43 9.09 4.30
CA LEU A 98 7.16 8.86 2.88
C LEU A 98 6.54 7.48 2.63
N LEU A 99 7.09 6.44 3.25
CA LEU A 99 6.58 5.07 3.12
C LEU A 99 5.21 4.92 3.80
N LEU A 100 5.06 5.47 5.00
CA LEU A 100 3.83 5.44 5.79
C LEU A 100 2.68 6.15 5.06
N GLN A 101 2.91 7.38 4.59
CA GLN A 101 1.93 8.12 3.78
C GLN A 101 1.58 7.34 2.51
N GLY A 102 2.56 6.75 1.82
CA GLY A 102 2.30 5.92 0.65
C GLY A 102 1.52 4.63 0.94
N ALA A 103 1.41 4.21 2.20
CA ALA A 103 0.59 3.08 2.64
C ALA A 103 -0.84 3.53 3.00
N VAL A 104 -0.97 4.55 3.85
CA VAL A 104 -2.25 4.94 4.48
C VAL A 104 -2.98 6.07 3.74
N MET A 105 -2.26 6.90 2.98
CA MET A 105 -2.77 8.04 2.19
C MET A 105 -2.22 8.08 0.75
N PRO A 106 -2.44 7.02 -0.06
CA PRO A 106 -2.01 7.03 -1.45
C PRO A 106 -2.84 8.04 -2.27
N THR A 107 -2.16 8.96 -2.97
CA THR A 107 -2.82 10.07 -3.71
C THR A 107 -2.85 9.89 -5.23
N VAL A 108 -1.86 9.22 -5.81
CA VAL A 108 -1.70 9.10 -7.27
C VAL A 108 -1.93 7.69 -7.80
N ASN A 109 -1.63 6.67 -6.99
CA ASN A 109 -1.73 5.27 -7.35
C ASN A 109 -2.85 4.60 -6.54
N ALA A 110 -3.37 3.50 -7.07
CA ALA A 110 -4.28 2.64 -6.30
C ALA A 110 -3.59 2.16 -5.02
N GLY A 111 -4.21 2.44 -3.88
CA GLY A 111 -3.71 2.12 -2.54
C GLY A 111 -3.91 0.66 -2.14
N PRO A 112 -3.37 0.24 -0.98
CA PRO A 112 -3.59 -1.10 -0.43
C PRO A 112 -5.07 -1.52 -0.40
N LEU A 113 -5.98 -0.61 -0.03
CA LEU A 113 -7.43 -0.87 0.02
C LEU A 113 -8.02 -1.34 -1.31
N SER A 114 -7.45 -0.94 -2.46
CA SER A 114 -7.92 -1.40 -3.77
C SER A 114 -7.78 -2.91 -3.96
N TYR A 115 -6.79 -3.54 -3.32
CA TYR A 115 -6.64 -5.00 -3.33
C TYR A 115 -7.75 -5.66 -2.52
N ALA A 116 -8.06 -5.15 -1.32
CA ALA A 116 -9.16 -5.69 -0.51
C ALA A 116 -10.49 -5.56 -1.27
N GLU A 117 -10.78 -4.39 -1.81
CA GLU A 117 -12.00 -4.15 -2.58
C GLU A 117 -12.13 -5.07 -3.82
N ALA A 118 -11.03 -5.29 -4.54
CA ALA A 118 -11.02 -6.17 -5.71
C ALA A 118 -11.21 -7.64 -5.35
N PHE A 119 -10.48 -8.15 -4.35
CA PHE A 119 -10.39 -9.58 -4.08
C PHE A 119 -11.43 -10.11 -3.09
N THR A 120 -12.09 -9.25 -2.32
CA THR A 120 -13.14 -9.66 -1.37
C THR A 120 -14.54 -9.75 -1.99
N GLN A 121 -14.68 -9.48 -3.29
CA GLN A 121 -15.95 -9.70 -4.01
C GLN A 121 -16.34 -11.18 -4.00
N PRO A 122 -17.65 -11.52 -3.97
CA PRO A 122 -18.11 -12.91 -3.89
C PRO A 122 -17.50 -13.83 -4.95
N GLU A 123 -17.34 -13.33 -6.18
CA GLU A 123 -16.79 -14.06 -7.31
C GLU A 123 -15.30 -14.36 -7.11
N GLN A 124 -14.54 -13.41 -6.58
CA GLN A 124 -13.10 -13.58 -6.30
C GLN A 124 -12.87 -14.46 -5.08
N LYS A 125 -13.69 -14.32 -4.02
CA LYS A 125 -13.67 -15.22 -2.86
C LYS A 125 -13.89 -16.67 -3.29
N LYS A 126 -14.86 -16.92 -4.17
CA LYS A 126 -15.10 -18.25 -4.75
C LYS A 126 -13.93 -18.74 -5.62
N ARG A 127 -13.30 -17.83 -6.38
CA ARG A 127 -12.19 -18.16 -7.29
C ARG A 127 -10.93 -18.61 -6.54
N TYR A 128 -10.57 -17.92 -5.46
CA TYR A 128 -9.33 -18.16 -4.72
C TYR A 128 -9.51 -19.01 -3.45
N GLY A 129 -10.76 -19.23 -3.03
CA GLY A 129 -11.08 -20.02 -1.85
C GLY A 129 -10.64 -19.36 -0.54
N ASP A 130 -10.94 -20.05 0.56
CA ASP A 130 -10.65 -19.55 1.92
C ASP A 130 -9.14 -19.41 2.16
N ASP A 131 -8.32 -20.32 1.63
CA ASP A 131 -6.86 -20.25 1.75
C ASP A 131 -6.29 -18.98 1.13
N GLY A 132 -6.75 -18.61 -0.08
CA GLY A 132 -6.33 -17.38 -0.75
C GLY A 132 -6.77 -16.14 0.03
N MET A 133 -8.00 -16.13 0.55
CA MET A 133 -8.51 -15.03 1.38
C MET A 133 -7.74 -14.91 2.69
N HIS A 134 -7.39 -16.03 3.32
CA HIS A 134 -6.58 -16.06 4.52
C HIS A 134 -5.18 -15.49 4.31
N VAL A 135 -4.53 -15.83 3.19
CA VAL A 135 -3.21 -15.27 2.84
C VAL A 135 -3.29 -13.76 2.58
N LEU A 136 -4.34 -13.29 1.90
CA LEU A 136 -4.57 -11.85 1.69
C LEU A 136 -4.76 -11.10 3.00
N GLU A 137 -5.59 -11.64 3.88
CA GLU A 137 -5.85 -11.10 5.20
C GLU A 137 -4.57 -11.05 6.05
N LEU A 138 -3.75 -12.12 6.03
CA LEU A 138 -2.46 -12.15 6.71
C LEU A 138 -1.49 -11.09 6.15
N SER A 139 -1.50 -10.87 4.84
CA SER A 139 -0.68 -9.85 4.19
C SER A 139 -1.10 -8.44 4.62
N PHE A 140 -2.41 -8.18 4.74
CA PHE A 140 -2.91 -6.92 5.31
C PHE A 140 -2.54 -6.77 6.78
N ARG A 141 -2.67 -7.81 7.61
CA ARG A 141 -2.23 -7.76 9.02
C ARG A 141 -0.78 -7.34 9.16
N LYS A 142 0.11 -7.90 8.33
CA LYS A 142 1.55 -7.52 8.32
C LYS A 142 1.73 -6.04 7.99
N LEU A 143 1.03 -5.53 6.98
CA LEU A 143 1.08 -4.11 6.61
C LEU A 143 0.54 -3.23 7.74
N MET A 144 -0.62 -3.56 8.30
CA MET A 144 -1.25 -2.81 9.38
C MET A 144 -0.35 -2.74 10.61
N SER A 145 0.27 -3.85 11.01
CA SER A 145 1.21 -3.88 12.13
C SER A 145 2.46 -3.03 11.87
N ALA A 146 3.00 -3.03 10.65
CA ALA A 146 4.14 -2.18 10.30
C ALA A 146 3.77 -0.69 10.33
N CYS A 147 2.59 -0.32 9.80
CA CYS A 147 2.09 1.05 9.83
C CYS A 147 1.84 1.54 11.25
N ASP A 148 1.26 0.71 12.12
CA ASP A 148 1.01 1.03 13.52
C ASP A 148 2.31 1.33 14.29
N LYS A 149 3.31 0.44 14.18
CA LYS A 149 4.65 0.67 14.74
C LYS A 149 5.29 1.95 14.20
N ALA A 150 5.14 2.20 12.90
CA ALA A 150 5.66 3.41 12.29
C ALA A 150 4.98 4.68 12.80
N LEU A 151 3.66 4.65 13.06
CA LEU A 151 2.94 5.77 13.66
C LEU A 151 3.41 6.04 15.08
N GLN A 152 3.56 5.00 15.91
CA GLN A 152 4.06 5.14 17.28
C GLN A 152 5.46 5.75 17.32
N VAL A 153 6.38 5.22 16.50
CA VAL A 153 7.73 5.78 16.41
C VAL A 153 7.69 7.21 15.88
N ASN A 154 6.89 7.49 14.84
CA ASN A 154 6.75 8.83 14.30
C ASN A 154 6.27 9.84 15.36
N GLU A 155 5.27 9.51 16.19
CA GLU A 155 4.79 10.38 17.28
C GLU A 155 5.93 10.82 18.21
N THR A 156 6.90 9.93 18.47
CA THR A 156 8.01 10.22 19.41
C THR A 156 9.15 11.05 18.81
N VAL A 157 9.31 11.07 17.48
CA VAL A 157 10.50 11.66 16.81
C VAL A 157 10.20 12.94 16.06
N ILE A 158 8.93 13.28 15.83
CA ILE A 158 8.55 14.51 15.11
C ILE A 158 8.75 15.78 15.94
N ALA A 159 8.98 16.89 15.25
CA ALA A 159 8.97 18.23 15.85
C ALA A 159 7.53 18.76 16.03
N ALA A 160 7.34 19.75 16.91
CA ALA A 160 6.02 20.28 17.24
C ALA A 160 5.23 20.84 16.05
N ASP A 161 5.92 21.37 15.03
CA ASP A 161 5.33 21.88 13.79
C ASP A 161 4.83 20.76 12.86
N GLN A 162 5.22 19.51 13.11
CA GLN A 162 4.78 18.34 12.34
C GLN A 162 3.60 17.59 13.00
N GLN A 163 3.09 18.05 14.14
CA GLN A 163 2.04 17.36 14.89
C GLN A 163 0.75 17.18 14.06
N THR A 164 0.29 18.24 13.38
CA THR A 164 -0.91 18.18 12.53
C THR A 164 -0.75 17.17 11.39
N TYR A 165 0.45 17.04 10.83
CA TYR A 165 0.70 16.04 9.79
C TYR A 165 0.59 14.61 10.34
N HIS A 166 1.11 14.37 11.56
CA HIS A 166 0.96 13.08 12.23
C HIS A 166 -0.51 12.72 12.52
N GLU A 167 -1.31 13.68 13.00
CA GLU A 167 -2.75 13.48 13.24
C GLU A 167 -3.49 13.06 11.96
N VAL A 168 -3.14 13.64 10.81
CA VAL A 168 -3.71 13.26 9.51
C VAL A 168 -3.30 11.83 9.12
N LEU A 169 -2.05 11.44 9.36
CA LEU A 169 -1.60 10.05 9.12
C LEU A 169 -2.35 9.06 10.00
N LEU A 170 -2.54 9.38 11.28
CA LEU A 170 -3.27 8.54 12.24
C LEU A 170 -4.74 8.38 11.83
N ALA A 171 -5.44 9.47 11.58
CA ALA A 171 -6.84 9.43 11.14
C ALA A 171 -7.02 8.63 9.83
N SER A 172 -6.05 8.73 8.92
CA SER A 172 -6.08 7.97 7.66
C SER A 172 -5.83 6.46 7.88
N PHE A 173 -4.95 6.12 8.83
CA PHE A 173 -4.72 4.74 9.23
C PHE A 173 -5.95 4.12 9.90
N GLU A 174 -6.63 4.85 10.77
CA GLU A 174 -7.88 4.41 11.41
C GLU A 174 -8.99 4.20 10.38
N ALA A 175 -9.17 5.13 9.43
CA ALA A 175 -10.13 4.98 8.34
C ALA A 175 -9.82 3.75 7.46
N MET A 176 -8.53 3.48 7.21
CA MET A 176 -8.12 2.26 6.51
C MET A 176 -8.43 1.00 7.32
N HIS A 177 -8.20 1.00 8.63
CA HIS A 177 -8.52 -0.12 9.52
C HIS A 177 -10.02 -0.42 9.55
N GLU A 178 -10.86 0.61 9.64
CA GLU A 178 -12.32 0.47 9.61
C GLU A 178 -12.79 -0.17 8.30
N ARG A 179 -12.28 0.32 7.15
CA ARG A 179 -12.63 -0.25 5.84
C ARG A 179 -12.19 -1.71 5.71
N LEU A 180 -10.98 -2.04 6.16
CA LEU A 180 -10.49 -3.42 6.13
C LEU A 180 -11.31 -4.34 7.04
N SER A 181 -11.76 -3.83 8.21
CA SER A 181 -12.66 -4.57 9.09
C SER A 181 -14.01 -4.88 8.42
N GLY A 182 -14.50 -3.98 7.57
CA GLY A 182 -15.67 -4.25 6.72
C GLY A 182 -15.46 -5.37 5.69
N PHE A 183 -14.24 -5.57 5.19
CA PHE A 183 -13.93 -6.60 4.19
C PHE A 183 -13.68 -8.00 4.78
N PHE A 184 -12.99 -8.06 5.93
CA PHE A 184 -12.51 -9.30 6.56
C PHE A 184 -13.21 -9.64 7.88
N GLY A 185 -14.03 -8.73 8.42
CA GLY A 185 -14.67 -8.86 9.72
C GLY A 185 -13.84 -8.33 10.89
N ASN A 186 -14.52 -7.84 11.94
CA ASN A 186 -13.94 -7.12 13.08
C ASN A 186 -12.94 -7.93 13.94
N SER A 187 -12.97 -9.26 13.86
CA SER A 187 -12.07 -10.13 14.64
C SER A 187 -10.73 -10.37 13.96
N CYS A 188 -10.63 -10.19 12.64
CA CYS A 188 -9.46 -10.63 11.87
C CYS A 188 -8.28 -9.66 11.89
N LEU A 189 -8.54 -8.37 12.12
CA LEU A 189 -7.52 -7.32 12.06
C LEU A 189 -7.27 -6.70 13.43
N ARG A 190 -7.47 -7.48 14.50
CA ARG A 190 -7.04 -7.09 15.83
C ARG A 190 -5.52 -6.97 15.84
N ILE A 191 -5.03 -5.75 15.75
CA ILE A 191 -3.63 -5.43 16.01
C ILE A 191 -3.46 -5.55 17.53
N HIS A 192 -2.99 -6.72 17.99
CA HIS A 192 -2.64 -6.91 19.39
C HIS A 192 -1.30 -6.18 19.63
N GLU A 193 -1.35 -4.97 20.19
CA GLU A 193 -0.74 -4.64 21.50
C GLU A 193 -0.94 -3.17 21.90
N PHE A 194 -1.66 -3.00 23.02
CA PHE A 194 -1.70 -1.87 23.97
C PHE A 194 -2.05 -0.44 23.51
N GLN A 195 -3.22 0.00 24.01
CA GLN A 195 -3.72 1.37 24.13
C GLN A 195 -4.01 2.13 22.82
N PHE A 196 -5.04 1.67 22.10
CA PHE A 196 -6.01 2.66 21.61
C PHE A 196 -6.49 3.42 22.85
N ARG A 197 -6.14 4.71 22.93
CA ARG A 197 -6.52 5.58 24.05
C ARG A 197 -8.01 5.40 24.32
N ASP A 198 -8.35 4.92 25.52
CA ASP A 198 -9.65 5.15 26.11
C ASP A 198 -9.81 6.67 26.26
N VAL A 199 -10.29 7.34 25.22
CA VAL A 199 -10.90 8.65 25.37
C VAL A 199 -12.26 8.38 26.00
N GLN A 200 -12.28 8.46 27.33
CA GLN A 200 -13.53 8.56 28.10
C GLN A 200 -14.40 9.68 27.46
N PRO A 201 -15.66 9.40 27.09
CA PRO A 201 -16.56 10.46 26.67
C PRO A 201 -16.80 11.39 27.87
N GLN A 202 -16.35 12.63 27.80
CA GLN A 202 -16.86 13.67 28.69
C GLN A 202 -18.27 14.03 28.20
N GLU A 203 -19.27 13.74 29.02
CA GLU A 203 -20.65 14.17 28.82
C GLU A 203 -20.79 15.70 28.96
N GLY A 204 -21.59 16.29 28.07
CA GLY A 204 -22.10 17.67 28.14
C GLY A 204 -21.33 18.63 27.22
N ILE A 205 -21.94 19.41 26.33
CA ILE A 205 -23.27 20.02 26.30
C ILE A 205 -23.70 20.18 24.83
N ALA A 206 -24.98 19.94 24.55
CA ALA A 206 -25.62 20.13 23.26
C ALA A 206 -25.64 21.61 22.82
N ASP A 207 -25.35 21.88 21.54
CA ASP A 207 -26.24 22.60 20.60
C ASP A 207 -25.52 22.84 19.26
N GLY A 208 -26.27 22.95 18.16
CA GLY A 208 -25.78 23.57 16.92
C GLY A 208 -25.79 22.70 15.67
N GLN A 209 -26.96 22.60 15.03
CA GLN A 209 -27.09 22.25 13.62
C GLN A 209 -26.19 23.15 12.74
N LYS A 210 -25.45 22.57 11.79
CA LYS A 210 -25.52 22.81 10.33
C LYS A 210 -24.22 22.43 9.62
N SER A 211 -24.40 21.57 8.61
CA SER A 211 -23.92 21.76 7.23
C SER A 211 -22.44 22.08 7.00
N ALA A 212 -21.72 21.21 6.30
CA ALA A 212 -21.54 21.38 4.85
C ALA A 212 -20.47 20.45 4.30
N MET A 213 -20.91 19.61 3.36
CA MET A 213 -20.09 19.17 2.25
C MET A 213 -19.73 20.40 1.39
N ARG A 214 -18.44 20.77 1.27
CA ARG A 214 -17.86 21.44 0.08
C ARG A 214 -16.34 21.58 0.20
N VAL A 215 -15.57 20.79 -0.53
CA VAL A 215 -14.89 21.15 -1.80
C VAL A 215 -13.68 22.08 -1.61
N LEU A 216 -12.49 21.49 -1.72
CA LEU A 216 -11.29 22.20 -2.16
C LEU A 216 -11.08 21.92 -3.66
N HIS A 217 -11.67 22.79 -4.48
CA HIS A 217 -11.21 23.05 -5.84
C HIS A 217 -10.94 24.55 -5.87
N THR A 218 -9.67 24.97 -6.04
CA THR A 218 -9.24 26.19 -6.75
C THR A 218 -7.71 26.21 -6.79
N ILE A 219 -7.14 25.60 -7.83
CA ILE A 219 -5.88 26.09 -8.42
C ILE A 219 -6.19 26.26 -9.90
N SER A 220 -6.66 27.46 -10.24
CA SER A 220 -6.50 28.06 -11.57
C SER A 220 -6.56 29.55 -11.34
N GLY A 221 -5.40 30.19 -11.36
CA GLY A 221 -5.28 31.63 -11.29
C GLY A 221 -5.87 32.25 -12.54
N VAL A 222 -6.81 33.17 -12.34
CA VAL A 222 -7.16 34.21 -13.32
C VAL A 222 -7.52 35.45 -12.51
N THR A 223 -6.67 36.47 -12.59
CA THR A 223 -6.92 37.81 -12.06
C THR A 223 -7.95 38.54 -12.93
N PRO A 224 -8.94 39.25 -12.39
CA PRO A 224 -9.80 40.11 -13.19
C PRO A 224 -9.15 41.50 -13.35
N THR A 225 -8.97 41.93 -14.60
CA THR A 225 -8.82 43.34 -14.97
C THR A 225 -10.20 43.96 -15.16
N SER A 226 -10.41 45.09 -14.47
CA SER A 226 -11.42 46.16 -14.62
C SER A 226 -12.87 45.80 -14.96
#